data_AF-A0A4Q5R458-F1
#
_entry.id   AF-A0A4Q5R458-F1
#
_cell.length_a   1.000
_cell.length_b   1.000
_cell.length_c   1.000
_cell.angle_alpha   90.00
_cell.angle_beta   90.00
_cell.angle_gamma   90.00
#
_symmetry.space_group_name_H-M   'P 1'
#
loop_
_entity.id
_entity.type
_entity.pdbx_description
1 polymer ?
#
loop_
_entity_poly.entity_id
_entity_poly.type
_entity_poly.pdbx_seq_one_letter_code
_entity_poly.pdbx_strand_id
1 'polypeptide(L)'
;MKKLAIHSLVFLLLAALSACKKDYGNQLGPLQDSLAPIPITVTNQVYFERFPVVTTTVTGTGATSSGTFSIEFSIPADKGKIKEITKIATGNSGVEYLQSASYPSYRTTVLPGNGSNTITFTSDLDAMRSYVARLNAAFATLPATATKTPAFAFTGTSVGGAGTLTPNTNPQTPNQLRFFFLFTLEDGTQLISTEVDVRLL
;
A
#
# COMPACT_ATOMS: atom_id res chain seq x y z
N MET A 1 24.52 59.65 0.35
CA MET A 1 23.48 59.18 1.30
C MET A 1 22.38 58.34 0.65
N LYS A 2 21.89 58.65 -0.57
CA LYS A 2 20.83 57.87 -1.25
C LYS A 2 21.16 56.38 -1.52
N LYS A 3 22.44 56.06 -1.79
CA LYS A 3 22.87 54.68 -2.08
C LYS A 3 22.88 53.77 -0.84
N LEU A 4 23.12 54.32 0.36
CA LEU A 4 23.09 53.51 1.59
C LEU A 4 21.66 53.10 1.95
N ALA A 5 20.69 54.00 1.79
CA ALA A 5 19.28 53.74 2.09
C ALA A 5 18.68 52.60 1.23
N ILE A 6 19.08 52.52 -0.04
CA ILE A 6 18.62 51.45 -0.96
C ILE A 6 19.19 50.09 -0.54
N HIS A 7 20.46 50.02 -0.13
CA HIS A 7 21.07 48.76 0.32
C HIS A 7 20.46 48.29 1.64
N SER A 8 20.16 49.20 2.56
CA SER A 8 19.46 48.87 3.81
C SER A 8 18.04 48.36 3.56
N LEU A 9 17.31 48.95 2.61
CA LEU A 9 15.96 48.51 2.26
C LEU A 9 15.94 47.12 1.60
N VAL A 10 16.90 46.84 0.71
CA VAL A 10 17.03 45.53 0.06
C VAL A 10 17.39 44.44 1.08
N PHE A 11 18.27 44.74 2.04
CA PHE A 11 18.63 43.79 3.10
C PHE A 11 17.44 43.48 4.03
N LEU A 12 16.61 44.49 4.32
CA LEU A 12 15.39 44.31 5.11
C LEU A 12 14.33 43.47 4.36
N LEU A 13 14.23 43.64 3.03
CA LEU A 13 13.29 42.89 2.20
C LEU A 13 13.67 41.40 2.07
N LEU A 14 14.98 41.08 2.00
CA LEU A 14 15.45 39.69 1.97
C LEU A 14 15.23 38.96 3.30
N ALA A 15 15.31 39.66 4.43
CA ALA A 15 15.06 39.08 5.75
C ALA A 15 13.57 38.76 6.01
N ALA A 16 12.64 39.39 5.28
CA ALA A 16 11.20 39.12 5.40
C ALA A 16 10.74 37.87 4.63
N LEU A 17 11.54 37.36 3.70
CA LEU A 17 11.20 36.18 2.87
C LEU A 17 11.66 34.84 3.48
N SER A 18 12.46 34.85 4.56
CA SER A 18 12.94 33.64 5.24
C SER A 18 12.01 33.17 6.38
N ALA A 19 10.88 33.84 6.60
CA ALA A 19 9.94 33.54 7.68
C ALA A 19 8.63 32.86 7.21
N CYS A 20 8.66 32.13 6.09
CA CYS A 20 7.70 31.06 5.89
C CYS A 20 7.95 29.99 6.96
N LYS A 21 7.43 30.21 8.19
CA LYS A 21 7.26 29.12 9.14
C LYS A 21 6.42 28.10 8.41
N LYS A 22 7.05 26.96 8.12
CA LYS A 22 6.33 25.80 7.62
C LYS A 22 5.38 25.42 8.74
N ASP A 23 4.12 25.83 8.57
CA ASP A 23 3.06 25.50 9.51
C ASP A 23 2.80 24.02 9.34
N TYR A 24 3.43 23.22 10.19
CA TYR A 24 3.22 21.79 10.30
C TYR A 24 1.89 21.55 11.02
N GLY A 25 0.80 22.16 10.55
CA GLY A 25 -0.51 22.12 11.19
C GLY A 25 -0.91 20.68 11.50
N ASN A 26 -0.91 20.30 12.78
CA ASN A 26 -1.10 18.91 13.22
C ASN A 26 -0.26 17.85 12.47
N GLN A 27 0.88 18.22 11.89
CA GLN A 27 1.76 17.31 11.17
C GLN A 27 2.90 16.94 12.11
N LEU A 28 2.61 15.95 12.96
CA LEU A 28 3.54 15.13 13.75
C LEU A 28 4.79 15.87 14.23
N GLY A 29 4.87 16.16 15.53
CA GLY A 29 6.15 16.56 16.13
C GLY A 29 7.25 15.56 15.73
N PRO A 30 8.55 15.96 15.71
CA PRO A 30 9.64 15.11 15.22
C PRO A 30 9.80 13.75 15.94
N LEU A 31 9.01 13.50 17.00
CA LEU A 31 8.97 12.30 17.81
C LEU A 31 7.56 11.69 17.93
N GLN A 32 6.56 12.20 17.20
CA GLN A 32 5.22 11.62 17.20
C GLN A 32 5.11 10.57 16.11
N ASP A 33 4.85 9.33 16.53
CA ASP A 33 4.51 8.26 15.61
C ASP A 33 3.17 8.58 14.93
N SER A 34 3.15 8.47 13.60
CA SER A 34 1.94 8.57 12.79
C SER A 34 1.09 7.30 12.95
N LEU A 35 0.43 7.13 14.09
CA LEU A 35 -0.49 6.03 14.29
C LEU A 35 -1.86 6.38 13.69
N ALA A 36 -2.43 5.44 12.95
CA ALA A 36 -3.81 5.56 12.49
C ALA A 36 -4.75 5.62 13.71
N PRO A 37 -5.71 6.58 13.76
CA PRO A 37 -6.66 6.68 14.88
C PRO A 37 -7.48 5.40 15.10
N ILE A 38 -7.74 4.66 14.03
CA ILE A 38 -8.36 3.33 14.05
C ILE A 38 -7.37 2.37 13.42
N PRO A 39 -6.64 1.56 14.23
CA PRO A 39 -5.69 0.60 13.68
C PRO A 39 -6.44 -0.56 13.02
N ILE A 40 -5.90 -1.04 11.90
CA ILE A 40 -6.32 -2.30 11.27
C ILE A 40 -5.26 -3.34 11.63
N THR A 41 -5.69 -4.45 12.21
CA THR A 41 -4.81 -5.56 12.61
C THR A 41 -5.03 -6.76 11.69
N VAL A 42 -3.94 -7.42 11.30
CA VAL A 42 -4.00 -8.72 10.63
C VAL A 42 -3.93 -9.82 11.68
N THR A 43 -4.99 -10.62 11.82
CA THR A 43 -5.14 -11.57 12.93
C THR A 43 -4.53 -12.93 12.65
N ASN A 44 -4.31 -13.28 11.38
CA ASN A 44 -3.76 -14.57 10.95
C ASN A 44 -2.30 -14.47 10.48
N GLN A 45 -1.56 -13.44 10.91
CA GLN A 45 -0.13 -13.33 10.61
C GLN A 45 0.65 -14.47 11.26
N VAL A 46 1.66 -15.00 10.56
CA VAL A 46 2.47 -16.14 11.01
C VAL A 46 3.93 -15.79 11.29
N TYR A 47 4.37 -14.57 10.97
CA TYR A 47 5.70 -14.07 11.29
C TYR A 47 5.63 -12.73 12.03
N PHE A 48 6.61 -12.50 12.90
CA PHE A 48 6.81 -11.22 13.59
C PHE A 48 7.90 -10.43 12.85
N GLU A 49 7.47 -9.71 11.81
CA GLU A 49 8.34 -8.87 10.98
C GLU A 49 7.84 -7.42 10.98
N ARG A 50 8.50 -6.54 10.22
CA ARG A 50 8.11 -5.12 10.12
C ARG A 50 6.64 -4.95 9.70
N PHE A 51 6.17 -5.84 8.82
CA PHE A 51 4.80 -5.88 8.34
C PHE A 51 4.19 -7.26 8.64
N PRO A 52 2.87 -7.34 8.85
CA PRO A 52 2.19 -8.62 8.97
C PRO A 52 2.44 -9.50 7.75
N VAL A 53 2.83 -10.75 8.01
CA VAL A 53 3.07 -11.74 6.95
C VAL A 53 2.12 -12.91 7.11
N VAL A 54 1.34 -13.18 6.07
CA VAL A 54 0.60 -14.45 5.87
C VAL A 54 1.34 -15.32 4.86
N THR A 55 0.92 -16.57 4.69
CA THR A 55 1.60 -17.52 3.78
C THR A 55 0.64 -18.10 2.75
N THR A 56 1.20 -18.53 1.63
CA THR A 56 0.55 -19.35 0.63
C THR A 56 1.51 -20.44 0.18
N THR A 57 1.02 -21.68 0.09
CA THR A 57 1.79 -22.77 -0.49
C THR A 57 1.66 -22.72 -2.00
N VAL A 58 2.79 -22.67 -2.70
CA VAL A 58 2.83 -22.66 -4.15
C VAL A 58 2.96 -24.07 -4.67
N THR A 59 2.00 -24.47 -5.51
CA THR A 59 2.05 -25.74 -6.26
C THR A 59 2.35 -25.46 -7.72
N GLY A 60 3.25 -26.25 -8.33
CA GLY A 60 3.69 -26.07 -9.71
C GLY A 60 4.87 -25.09 -9.85
N THR A 61 5.25 -24.76 -11.08
CA THR A 61 6.41 -23.89 -11.37
C THR A 61 6.10 -22.88 -12.47
N GLY A 62 6.68 -21.69 -12.37
CA GLY A 62 6.57 -20.65 -13.41
C GLY A 62 5.12 -20.16 -13.61
N ALA A 63 4.68 -20.12 -14.87
CA ALA A 63 3.38 -19.56 -15.25
C ALA A 63 2.17 -20.39 -14.79
N THR A 64 2.36 -21.66 -14.42
CA THR A 64 1.31 -22.57 -13.95
C THR A 64 1.26 -22.70 -12.42
N SER A 65 2.09 -21.92 -11.71
CA SER A 65 2.08 -21.88 -10.24
C SER A 65 0.69 -21.52 -9.71
N SER A 66 0.20 -22.27 -8.73
CA SER A 66 -1.11 -22.06 -8.09
C SER A 66 -0.95 -22.02 -6.58
N GLY A 67 -1.88 -21.37 -5.89
CA GLY A 67 -1.86 -21.21 -4.45
C GLY A 67 -2.97 -20.27 -4.02
N THR A 68 -3.58 -20.56 -2.87
CA THR A 68 -4.66 -19.76 -2.29
C THR A 68 -4.21 -19.16 -0.97
N PHE A 69 -4.65 -17.95 -0.66
CA PHE A 69 -4.34 -17.30 0.59
C PHE A 69 -5.51 -16.48 1.12
N SER A 70 -5.46 -16.25 2.43
CA SER A 70 -6.43 -15.47 3.17
C SER A 70 -5.71 -14.47 4.07
N ILE A 71 -6.23 -13.25 4.13
CA ILE A 71 -5.79 -12.23 5.07
C ILE A 71 -7.01 -11.87 5.91
N GLU A 72 -6.88 -12.08 7.21
CA GLU A 72 -7.93 -11.80 8.18
C GLU A 72 -7.65 -10.48 8.87
N PHE A 73 -8.61 -9.56 8.81
CA PHE A 73 -8.50 -8.23 9.39
C PHE A 73 -9.45 -8.06 10.57
N SER A 74 -9.04 -7.24 11.53
CA SER A 74 -9.89 -6.72 12.60
C SER A 74 -9.60 -5.24 12.88
N ILE A 75 -10.65 -4.48 13.22
CA ILE A 75 -10.54 -3.18 13.89
C ILE A 75 -11.02 -3.29 15.35
N PRO A 76 -10.63 -2.39 16.27
CA PRO A 76 -11.17 -2.40 17.63
C PRO A 76 -12.70 -2.33 17.63
N ALA A 77 -13.36 -3.16 18.44
CA ALA A 77 -14.81 -3.34 18.39
C ALA A 77 -15.60 -2.06 18.74
N ASP A 78 -15.01 -1.15 19.52
CA ASP A 78 -15.56 0.16 19.87
C ASP A 78 -15.48 1.19 18.72
N LYS A 79 -14.79 0.86 17.62
CA LYS A 79 -14.64 1.71 16.43
C LYS A 79 -15.63 1.37 15.32
N GLY A 80 -16.64 0.57 15.63
CA GLY A 80 -17.74 0.24 14.71
C GLY A 80 -17.45 -1.00 13.87
N LYS A 81 -18.05 -1.04 12.69
CA LYS A 81 -18.08 -2.21 11.80
C LYS A 81 -17.52 -1.87 10.44
N ILE A 82 -16.94 -2.88 9.81
CA ILE A 82 -16.40 -2.76 8.45
C ILE A 82 -17.56 -2.92 7.47
N LYS A 83 -17.82 -1.87 6.69
CA LYS A 83 -18.84 -1.89 5.63
C LYS A 83 -18.33 -2.64 4.41
N GLU A 84 -17.08 -2.41 4.01
CA GLU A 84 -16.47 -3.03 2.83
C GLU A 84 -14.95 -2.81 2.77
N ILE A 85 -14.26 -3.64 1.97
CA ILE A 85 -12.99 -3.28 1.37
C ILE A 85 -13.27 -2.68 -0.01
N THR A 86 -13.15 -1.36 -0.09
CA THR A 86 -13.50 -0.58 -1.28
C THR A 86 -12.45 -0.73 -2.39
N LYS A 87 -11.17 -0.80 -2.02
CA LYS A 87 -10.07 -0.93 -2.99
C LYS A 87 -8.93 -1.76 -2.43
N ILE A 88 -8.30 -2.54 -3.30
CA ILE A 88 -7.14 -3.37 -2.98
C ILE A 88 -6.06 -3.05 -3.99
N ALA A 89 -4.84 -2.80 -3.52
CA ALA A 89 -3.68 -2.54 -4.36
C ALA A 89 -2.52 -3.44 -3.97
N THR A 90 -1.59 -3.65 -4.90
CA THR A 90 -0.39 -4.46 -4.67
C THR A 90 0.84 -3.81 -5.30
N GLY A 91 2.03 -4.19 -4.82
CA GLY A 91 3.34 -3.76 -5.36
C GLY A 91 3.95 -2.53 -4.66
N ASN A 92 5.09 -2.06 -5.15
CA ASN A 92 5.93 -1.03 -4.49
C ASN A 92 5.29 0.37 -4.37
N SER A 93 4.22 0.64 -5.12
CA SER A 93 3.50 1.92 -5.07
C SER A 93 2.06 1.75 -4.58
N GLY A 94 1.77 0.68 -3.82
CA GLY A 94 0.41 0.28 -3.49
C GLY A 94 -0.46 1.36 -2.83
N VAL A 95 0.07 2.19 -1.93
CA VAL A 95 -0.69 3.30 -1.32
C VAL A 95 -1.12 4.35 -2.36
N GLU A 96 -0.23 4.69 -3.29
CA GLU A 96 -0.56 5.60 -4.39
C GLU A 96 -1.62 5.00 -5.32
N TYR A 97 -1.53 3.70 -5.58
CA TYR A 97 -2.54 2.99 -6.38
C TYR A 97 -3.91 2.94 -5.69
N LEU A 98 -3.96 2.91 -4.35
CA LEU A 98 -5.23 3.05 -3.62
C LEU A 98 -5.87 4.43 -3.83
N GLN A 99 -5.06 5.48 -3.88
CA GLN A 99 -5.55 6.86 -3.89
C GLN A 99 -5.90 7.39 -5.29
N SER A 100 -5.32 6.83 -6.36
CA SER A 100 -5.57 7.29 -7.73
C SER A 100 -6.55 6.38 -8.49
N ALA A 101 -7.54 7.00 -9.13
CA ALA A 101 -8.53 6.31 -9.97
C ALA A 101 -7.95 5.77 -11.28
N SER A 102 -6.79 6.27 -11.72
CA SER A 102 -6.12 5.82 -12.95
C SER A 102 -5.57 4.40 -12.84
N TYR A 103 -5.41 3.88 -11.62
CA TYR A 103 -4.93 2.51 -11.38
C TYR A 103 -6.10 1.58 -11.05
N PRO A 104 -6.23 0.43 -11.74
CA PRO A 104 -7.27 -0.53 -11.45
C PRO A 104 -7.09 -1.12 -10.05
N SER A 105 -8.20 -1.48 -9.42
CA SER A 105 -8.17 -2.27 -8.19
C SER A 105 -7.80 -3.73 -8.47
N TYR A 106 -7.17 -4.39 -7.50
CA TYR A 106 -6.86 -5.82 -7.55
C TYR A 106 -8.11 -6.67 -7.72
N ARG A 107 -9.21 -6.31 -7.05
CA ARG A 107 -10.56 -6.83 -7.34
C ARG A 107 -11.35 -5.77 -8.12
N THR A 108 -12.11 -6.21 -9.12
CA THR A 108 -12.98 -5.32 -9.91
C THR A 108 -14.27 -4.94 -9.19
N THR A 109 -14.60 -5.65 -8.11
CA THR A 109 -15.74 -5.39 -7.23
C THR A 109 -15.27 -5.10 -5.82
N VAL A 110 -16.04 -4.31 -5.07
CA VAL A 110 -15.82 -4.14 -3.63
C VAL A 110 -16.01 -5.49 -2.93
N LEU A 111 -15.28 -5.72 -1.84
CA LEU A 111 -15.54 -6.85 -0.95
C LEU A 111 -16.50 -6.38 0.14
N PRO A 112 -17.77 -6.82 0.14
CA PRO A 112 -18.73 -6.37 1.15
C PRO A 112 -18.32 -6.87 2.54
N GLY A 113 -18.61 -6.03 3.54
CA GLY A 113 -18.54 -6.37 4.94
C GLY A 113 -19.56 -7.45 5.33
N ASN A 114 -19.33 -8.03 6.50
CA ASN A 114 -20.17 -9.08 7.08
C ASN A 114 -20.97 -8.58 8.30
N GLY A 115 -21.06 -7.25 8.50
CA GLY A 115 -21.71 -6.64 9.66
C GLY A 115 -20.94 -6.80 10.98
N SER A 116 -19.63 -7.09 10.90
CA SER A 116 -18.71 -7.24 12.03
C SER A 116 -17.57 -6.21 11.97
N ASN A 117 -16.77 -6.14 13.04
CA ASN A 117 -15.48 -5.44 13.09
C ASN A 117 -14.32 -6.29 12.52
N THR A 118 -14.63 -7.41 11.88
CA THR A 118 -13.68 -8.35 11.26
C THR A 118 -14.07 -8.66 9.82
N ILE A 119 -13.09 -8.92 8.95
CA ILE A 119 -13.33 -9.28 7.56
C ILE A 119 -12.18 -10.13 7.01
N THR A 120 -12.49 -11.08 6.14
CA THR A 120 -11.50 -11.94 5.50
C THR A 120 -11.42 -11.63 4.01
N PHE A 121 -10.24 -11.24 3.55
CA PHE A 121 -9.93 -11.20 2.13
C PHE A 121 -9.34 -12.54 1.69
N THR A 122 -9.92 -13.17 0.67
CA THR A 122 -9.39 -14.40 0.07
C THR A 122 -9.04 -14.16 -1.39
N SER A 123 -7.91 -14.71 -1.83
CA SER A 123 -7.49 -14.68 -3.22
C SER A 123 -6.55 -15.83 -3.56
N ASP A 124 -6.05 -15.81 -4.79
CA ASP A 124 -5.16 -16.82 -5.33
C ASP A 124 -4.11 -16.21 -6.26
N LEU A 125 -3.15 -17.04 -6.67
CA LEU A 125 -2.07 -16.65 -7.57
C LEU A 125 -2.56 -16.39 -9.01
N ASP A 126 -3.71 -16.94 -9.42
CA ASP A 126 -4.32 -16.67 -10.74
C ASP A 126 -4.91 -15.27 -10.82
N ALA A 127 -5.60 -14.83 -9.77
CA ALA A 127 -6.11 -13.48 -9.59
C ALA A 127 -4.96 -12.47 -9.56
N MET A 128 -3.83 -12.84 -8.95
CA MET A 128 -2.60 -12.03 -8.97
C MET A 128 -2.09 -11.82 -10.39
N ARG A 129 -1.93 -12.89 -11.18
CA ARG A 129 -1.56 -12.76 -12.60
C ARG A 129 -2.55 -11.92 -13.40
N SER A 130 -3.84 -12.16 -13.20
CA SER A 130 -4.91 -11.40 -13.88
C SER A 130 -4.87 -9.91 -13.55
N TYR A 131 -4.62 -9.55 -12.30
CA TYR A 131 -4.45 -8.15 -11.91
C TYR A 131 -3.24 -7.51 -12.60
N VAL A 132 -2.12 -8.22 -12.68
CA VAL A 132 -0.89 -7.70 -13.30
C VAL A 132 -1.11 -7.37 -14.77
N ALA A 133 -1.81 -8.23 -15.51
CA ALA A 133 -2.19 -7.95 -16.88
C ALA A 133 -3.02 -6.66 -16.99
N ARG A 134 -4.00 -6.45 -16.10
CA ARG A 134 -4.82 -5.23 -16.06
C ARG A 134 -4.01 -3.99 -15.67
N LEU A 135 -3.12 -4.11 -14.68
CA LEU A 135 -2.26 -3.02 -14.24
C LEU A 135 -1.33 -2.58 -15.38
N ASN A 136 -0.66 -3.52 -16.03
CA ASN A 136 0.23 -3.24 -17.16
C ASN A 136 -0.51 -2.55 -18.32
N ALA A 137 -1.74 -2.99 -18.61
CA ALA A 137 -2.58 -2.33 -19.61
C ALA A 137 -2.92 -0.88 -19.22
N ALA A 138 -3.22 -0.60 -17.95
CA ALA A 138 -3.47 0.77 -17.48
C ALA A 138 -2.22 1.66 -17.60
N PHE A 139 -1.04 1.13 -17.25
CA PHE A 139 0.22 1.84 -17.38
C PHE A 139 0.55 2.28 -18.82
N ALA A 140 0.18 1.47 -19.82
CA ALA A 140 0.36 1.82 -21.23
C ALA A 140 -0.42 3.07 -21.66
N THR A 141 -1.39 3.53 -20.85
CA THR A 141 -2.21 4.72 -21.13
C THR A 141 -1.78 5.96 -20.34
N LEU A 142 -0.83 5.82 -19.41
CA LEU A 142 -0.36 6.95 -18.60
C LEU A 142 0.56 7.87 -19.42
N PRO A 143 0.64 9.17 -19.09
CA PRO A 143 1.60 10.07 -19.70
C PRO A 143 3.03 9.53 -19.57
N ALA A 144 3.87 9.75 -20.59
CA ALA A 144 5.27 9.27 -20.60
C ALA A 144 6.13 9.80 -19.43
N THR A 145 5.65 10.83 -18.73
CA THR A 145 6.27 11.38 -17.51
C THR A 145 5.92 10.59 -16.24
N ALA A 146 5.06 9.58 -16.32
CA ALA A 146 4.79 8.68 -15.20
C ALA A 146 6.05 7.87 -14.87
N THR A 147 6.75 8.26 -13.82
CA THR A 147 7.98 7.60 -13.31
C THR A 147 7.70 6.28 -12.57
N LYS A 148 6.49 5.74 -12.72
CA LYS A 148 6.00 4.60 -11.94
C LYS A 148 6.25 3.32 -12.71
N THR A 149 6.68 2.27 -12.02
CA THR A 149 6.97 0.98 -12.63
C THR A 149 5.73 0.09 -12.63
N PRO A 150 5.30 -0.45 -13.78
CA PRO A 150 4.30 -1.51 -13.82
C PRO A 150 4.85 -2.81 -13.21
N ALA A 151 3.93 -3.74 -12.91
CA ALA A 151 4.14 -5.07 -12.34
C ALA A 151 4.28 -5.14 -10.80
N PHE A 152 4.02 -6.35 -10.29
CA PHE A 152 4.23 -6.69 -8.89
C PHE A 152 5.71 -6.52 -8.54
N ALA A 153 5.96 -5.96 -7.37
CA ALA A 153 7.29 -5.97 -6.79
C ALA A 153 7.29 -7.00 -5.66
N PHE A 154 8.13 -8.02 -5.79
CA PHE A 154 8.44 -8.86 -4.65
C PHE A 154 9.23 -8.04 -3.62
N THR A 155 9.02 -8.26 -2.34
CA THR A 155 10.16 -8.17 -1.40
C THR A 155 11.06 -9.38 -1.67
N GLY A 156 12.39 -9.20 -1.69
CA GLY A 156 13.34 -10.30 -1.93
C GLY A 156 13.95 -10.38 -3.34
N THR A 157 14.70 -11.45 -3.59
CA THR A 157 15.36 -11.73 -4.88
C THR A 157 14.49 -12.64 -5.72
N SER A 158 13.83 -12.12 -6.77
CA SER A 158 13.05 -12.96 -7.68
C SER A 158 13.95 -14.01 -8.33
N VAL A 159 13.68 -15.30 -8.06
CA VAL A 159 14.45 -16.43 -8.61
C VAL A 159 13.86 -16.96 -9.93
N GLY A 160 12.86 -16.29 -10.47
CA GLY A 160 12.34 -16.54 -11.80
C GLY A 160 12.16 -15.24 -12.59
N GLY A 161 11.98 -15.37 -13.91
CA GLY A 161 11.76 -14.24 -14.80
C GLY A 161 10.59 -13.36 -14.34
N ALA A 162 10.54 -12.12 -14.85
CA ALA A 162 9.42 -11.22 -14.61
C ALA A 162 8.10 -11.95 -14.90
N GLY A 163 7.17 -11.94 -13.95
CA GLY A 163 5.89 -12.67 -14.09
C GLY A 163 5.79 -13.99 -13.32
N THR A 164 6.87 -14.53 -12.76
CA THR A 164 6.84 -15.85 -12.11
C THR A 164 6.57 -15.78 -10.60
N LEU A 165 5.51 -16.46 -10.13
CA LEU A 165 5.13 -16.56 -8.72
C LEU A 165 5.79 -17.79 -8.09
N THR A 166 7.11 -17.88 -8.20
CA THR A 166 7.91 -19.01 -7.70
C THR A 166 8.43 -18.69 -6.29
N PRO A 167 8.35 -19.59 -5.30
CA PRO A 167 9.00 -19.41 -4.00
C PRO A 167 10.51 -19.18 -4.15
N ASN A 168 11.09 -18.37 -3.26
CA ASN A 168 12.54 -18.25 -3.19
C ASN A 168 13.10 -19.40 -2.35
N THR A 169 14.10 -20.12 -2.88
CA THR A 169 14.79 -21.19 -2.16
C THR A 169 15.67 -20.69 -1.03
N ASN A 170 16.05 -19.41 -1.03
CA ASN A 170 16.73 -18.75 0.07
C ASN A 170 15.71 -18.18 1.08
N PRO A 171 15.60 -18.75 2.29
CA PRO A 171 14.67 -18.28 3.31
C PRO A 171 15.01 -16.90 3.88
N GLN A 172 16.23 -16.37 3.63
CA GLN A 172 16.65 -15.04 4.06
C GLN A 172 16.17 -13.93 3.10
N THR A 173 15.76 -14.29 1.88
CA THR A 173 15.23 -13.35 0.88
C THR A 173 13.90 -13.83 0.30
N PRO A 174 12.90 -14.15 1.15
CA PRO A 174 11.67 -14.79 0.71
C PRO A 174 10.91 -13.93 -0.31
N ASN A 175 10.28 -14.56 -1.29
CA ASN A 175 9.40 -13.86 -2.23
C ASN A 175 8.06 -13.59 -1.54
N GLN A 176 7.69 -12.31 -1.41
CA GLN A 176 6.41 -11.92 -0.83
C GLN A 176 5.65 -10.96 -1.74
N LEU A 177 4.33 -11.16 -1.80
CA LEU A 177 3.40 -10.26 -2.47
C LEU A 177 2.90 -9.23 -1.46
N ARG A 178 3.08 -7.95 -1.77
CA ARG A 178 2.69 -6.83 -0.90
C ARG A 178 1.29 -6.38 -1.23
N PHE A 179 0.43 -6.26 -0.23
CA PHE A 179 -0.94 -5.78 -0.37
C PHE A 179 -1.22 -4.56 0.51
N PHE A 180 -2.09 -3.70 0.00
CA PHE A 180 -2.64 -2.55 0.70
C PHE A 180 -4.15 -2.53 0.49
N PHE A 181 -4.89 -2.16 1.52
CA PHE A 181 -6.34 -2.24 1.54
C PHE A 181 -6.93 -0.89 1.95
N LEU A 182 -7.92 -0.43 1.19
CA LEU A 182 -8.77 0.70 1.55
C LEU A 182 -10.10 0.14 2.06
N PHE A 183 -10.36 0.35 3.34
CA PHE A 183 -11.60 -0.01 4.01
C PHE A 183 -12.52 1.20 4.08
N THR A 184 -13.82 0.94 4.02
CA THR A 184 -14.86 1.90 4.41
C THR A 184 -15.63 1.31 5.59
N LEU A 185 -15.83 2.09 6.65
CA LEU A 185 -16.64 1.71 7.82
C LEU A 185 -18.12 2.05 7.57
N GLU A 186 -19.01 1.55 8.43
CA GLU A 186 -20.46 1.83 8.34
C GLU A 186 -20.80 3.33 8.45
N ASP A 187 -19.99 4.11 9.15
CA ASP A 187 -20.14 5.57 9.29
C ASP A 187 -19.54 6.37 8.10
N GLY A 188 -18.97 5.68 7.11
CA GLY A 188 -18.31 6.28 5.95
C GLY A 188 -16.84 6.63 6.15
N THR A 189 -16.26 6.41 7.33
CA THR A 189 -14.83 6.59 7.59
C THR A 189 -14.00 5.69 6.69
N GLN A 190 -12.96 6.24 6.07
CA GLN A 190 -12.02 5.49 5.24
C GLN A 190 -10.73 5.20 6.00
N LEU A 191 -10.26 3.95 5.94
CA LEU A 191 -9.03 3.51 6.57
C LEU A 191 -8.12 2.84 5.54
N ILE A 192 -6.83 3.13 5.59
CA ILE A 192 -5.81 2.43 4.80
C ILE A 192 -5.04 1.51 5.75
N SER A 193 -4.92 0.23 5.40
CA SER A 193 -4.10 -0.70 6.18
C SER A 193 -2.62 -0.35 6.12
N THR A 194 -1.85 -0.85 7.07
CA THR A 194 -0.42 -1.08 6.83
C THR A 194 -0.24 -2.06 5.66
N GLU A 195 0.97 -2.10 5.12
CA GLU A 195 1.37 -3.16 4.18
C GLU A 195 1.12 -4.53 4.81
N VAL A 196 0.63 -5.49 4.01
CA VAL A 196 0.49 -6.89 4.39
C VAL A 196 1.18 -7.76 3.34
N ASP A 197 2.06 -8.63 3.78
CA ASP A 197 2.84 -9.50 2.92
C ASP A 197 2.23 -10.90 2.85
N VAL A 198 2.17 -11.46 1.64
CA VAL A 198 1.85 -12.86 1.40
C VAL A 198 3.13 -13.56 0.94
N ARG A 199 3.75 -14.32 1.85
CA ARG A 199 4.97 -15.09 1.57
C ARG A 199 4.64 -16.36 0.78
N LEU A 200 5.33 -16.54 -0.33
CA LEU A 200 5.26 -17.74 -1.16
C LEU A 200 6.15 -18.83 -0.53
N LEU A 201 5.55 -19.97 -0.19
CA LEU A 201 6.22 -21.16 0.35
C LEU A 201 6.27 -22.29 -0.67
#